data_AF-A0A662CN52-F1
#
_entry.id   AF-A0A662CN52-F1
#
_cell.length_a   1.000
_cell.length_b   1.000
_cell.length_c   1.000
_cell.angle_alpha   90.00
_cell.angle_beta   90.00
_cell.angle_gamma   90.00
#
_symmetry.space_group_name_H-M   'P 1'
#
loop_
_entity.id
_entity.type
_entity.pdbx_description
1 polymer ?
#
loop_
_entity_poly.entity_id
_entity_poly.type
_entity_poly.pdbx_seq_one_letter_code
_entity_poly.pdbx_strand_id
1 'polypeptide(L)'
;MRCHQAKKKIIPYLYQALSPQEKASLEKHLSECKRCQAEFKISQQIYEAVNFDKPTPPLPEIDWEKNWASIVGRLPLRQKVKTVRSFQPRWVYG
;
A
#
# COMPACT_ATOMS: atom_id res chain seq x y z
N MET A 1 -2.34 -15.00 -26.19
CA MET A 1 -2.77 -15.34 -24.81
C MET A 1 -4.24 -14.98 -24.61
N ARG A 2 -4.86 -15.35 -23.48
CA ARG A 2 -6.23 -14.92 -23.12
C ARG A 2 -6.23 -13.57 -22.40
N CYS A 3 -7.29 -12.77 -22.55
CA CYS A 3 -7.39 -11.44 -21.94
C CYS A 3 -7.14 -11.43 -20.42
N HIS A 4 -7.67 -12.42 -19.69
CA HIS A 4 -7.45 -12.55 -18.24
C HIS A 4 -5.96 -12.70 -17.87
N GLN A 5 -5.19 -13.44 -18.68
CA GLN A 5 -3.74 -13.59 -18.48
C GLN A 5 -3.01 -12.29 -18.82
N ALA A 6 -3.43 -11.59 -19.87
CA ALA A 6 -2.86 -10.31 -20.25
C ALA A 6 -2.99 -9.28 -19.13
N LYS A 7 -4.19 -9.16 -18.54
CA LYS A 7 -4.45 -8.24 -17.42
C LYS A 7 -3.51 -8.44 -16.24
N LYS A 8 -3.28 -9.70 -15.85
CA LYS A 8 -2.35 -10.03 -14.75
C LYS A 8 -0.90 -9.67 -15.07
N LYS A 9 -0.55 -9.64 -16.36
CA LYS A 9 0.82 -9.36 -16.84
C LYS A 9 1.08 -7.89 -17.16
N ILE A 10 0.07 -7.03 -17.21
CA ILE A 10 0.22 -5.58 -17.45
C ILE A 10 1.12 -4.92 -16.39
N ILE A 11 0.85 -5.14 -15.10
CA ILE A 11 1.64 -4.50 -14.03
C ILE A 11 3.09 -5.03 -14.01
N PRO A 12 3.35 -6.35 -14.02
CA PRO A 12 4.71 -6.88 -14.14
C PRO A 12 5.47 -6.37 -15.38
N TYR A 13 4.78 -6.11 -16.50
CA TYR A 13 5.40 -5.52 -17.69
C TYR A 13 5.93 -4.11 -17.42
N LEU A 14 5.13 -3.27 -16.76
CA LEU A 14 5.52 -1.88 -16.44
C LEU A 14 6.73 -1.81 -15.51
N TYR A 15 6.83 -2.74 -14.55
CA TYR A 15 7.98 -2.88 -13.65
C TYR A 15 9.16 -3.67 -14.24
N GLN A 16 9.15 -3.98 -15.55
CA GLN A 16 10.19 -4.76 -16.23
C GLN A 16 10.46 -6.15 -15.60
N ALA A 17 9.46 -6.73 -14.93
CA ALA A 17 9.56 -7.99 -14.19
C ALA A 17 9.14 -9.24 -15.00
N LEU A 18 8.85 -9.08 -16.30
CA LEU A 18 8.48 -10.19 -17.19
C LEU A 18 9.70 -10.75 -17.92
N SER A 19 9.68 -12.06 -18.17
CA SER A 19 10.66 -12.68 -19.06
C SER A 19 10.48 -12.23 -20.52
N PRO A 20 11.51 -12.31 -21.38
CA PRO A 20 11.43 -11.86 -22.77
C PRO A 20 10.30 -12.53 -23.58
N GLN A 21 10.08 -13.83 -23.33
CA GLN A 21 9.01 -14.60 -24.00
C GLN A 21 7.61 -14.11 -23.58
N GLU A 22 7.43 -13.79 -22.31
CA GLU A 22 6.16 -13.29 -21.79
C GLU A 22 5.87 -11.88 -22.26
N LYS A 23 6.91 -11.05 -22.35
CA LYS A 23 6.85 -9.70 -22.91
C LYS A 23 6.35 -9.72 -24.35
N ALA A 24 6.98 -10.52 -25.21
CA ALA A 24 6.57 -10.66 -26.61
C ALA A 24 5.14 -11.20 -26.76
N SER A 25 4.75 -12.15 -25.91
CA SER A 25 3.38 -12.67 -25.87
C SER A 25 2.37 -11.57 -25.54
N LEU A 26 2.69 -10.72 -24.56
CA LEU A 26 1.83 -9.61 -24.10
C LEU A 26 1.71 -8.53 -25.16
N GLU A 27 2.81 -8.11 -25.76
CA GLU A 27 2.83 -7.12 -26.84
C GLU A 27 2.00 -7.57 -28.03
N LYS A 28 2.12 -8.85 -28.43
CA LYS A 28 1.26 -9.43 -29.47
C LYS A 28 -0.23 -9.37 -29.10
N HIS A 29 -0.58 -9.64 -27.85
CA HIS A 29 -1.99 -9.55 -27.44
C HIS A 29 -2.51 -8.12 -27.38
N LEU A 30 -1.67 -7.16 -26.98
CA LEU A 30 -2.02 -5.74 -26.92
C LEU A 30 -2.23 -5.14 -28.31
N SER A 31 -1.57 -5.64 -29.35
CA SER A 31 -1.81 -5.21 -30.74
C SER A 31 -3.13 -5.76 -31.31
N GLU A 32 -3.55 -6.95 -30.88
CA GLU A 32 -4.76 -7.63 -31.36
C GLU A 32 -6.02 -7.26 -30.56
N CYS A 33 -5.90 -6.89 -29.27
CA CYS A 33 -7.04 -6.66 -28.38
C CYS A 33 -7.15 -5.20 -27.91
N LYS A 34 -8.07 -4.44 -28.53
CA LYS A 34 -8.36 -3.04 -28.17
C LYS A 34 -8.72 -2.84 -26.69
N ARG A 35 -9.44 -3.79 -26.08
CA ARG A 35 -9.84 -3.71 -24.67
C ARG A 35 -8.64 -3.80 -23.74
N CYS A 36 -7.75 -4.77 -23.95
CA CYS A 36 -6.54 -4.91 -23.15
C CYS A 36 -5.56 -3.76 -23.40
N GLN A 37 -5.53 -3.21 -24.62
CA GLN A 37 -4.77 -2.00 -24.92
C GLN A 37 -5.26 -0.78 -24.14
N ALA A 38 -6.58 -0.59 -24.03
CA ALA A 38 -7.15 0.49 -23.23
C ALA A 38 -6.80 0.35 -21.74
N GLU A 39 -6.92 -0.86 -21.19
CA GLU A 39 -6.53 -1.14 -19.80
C GLU A 39 -5.03 -0.91 -19.57
N PHE A 40 -4.17 -1.32 -20.51
CA PHE A 40 -2.75 -1.04 -20.45
C PHE A 40 -2.44 0.46 -20.40
N LYS A 41 -3.08 1.27 -21.24
CA LYS A 41 -2.90 2.73 -21.24
C LYS A 41 -3.28 3.36 -19.91
N ILE A 42 -4.38 2.92 -19.29
CA ILE A 42 -4.79 3.40 -17.96
C ILE A 42 -3.74 3.04 -16.91
N SER A 43 -3.28 1.78 -16.89
CA SER A 43 -2.23 1.35 -15.96
C SER A 43 -0.92 2.10 -16.18
N GLN A 44 -0.56 2.38 -17.43
CA GLN A 44 0.62 3.17 -17.77
C GLN A 44 0.52 4.61 -17.25
N GLN A 45 -0.63 5.27 -17.43
CA GLN A 45 -0.85 6.63 -16.90
C GLN A 45 -0.73 6.68 -15.37
N ILE A 46 -1.32 5.70 -14.67
CA ILE A 46 -1.21 5.58 -13.22
C ILE A 46 0.24 5.33 -12.82
N TYR A 47 0.92 4.42 -13.52
CA TYR A 47 2.33 4.13 -13.28
C TYR A 47 3.18 5.39 -13.43
N GLU A 48 3.05 6.14 -14.53
CA GLU A 48 3.77 7.40 -14.75
C GLU A 48 3.45 8.47 -13.70
N ALA A 49 2.20 8.55 -13.25
CA ALA A 49 1.79 9.49 -12.21
C ALA A 49 2.38 9.16 -10.82
N VAL A 50 2.58 7.86 -10.53
CA VAL A 50 3.10 7.36 -9.26
C VAL A 50 4.61 7.13 -9.32
N ASN A 51 5.21 6.97 -10.50
CA ASN A 51 6.65 6.73 -10.61
C ASN A 51 7.38 8.03 -10.28
N PHE A 52 7.83 8.12 -9.03
CA PHE A 52 8.58 9.23 -8.44
C PHE A 52 10.03 9.26 -8.92
N ASP A 53 10.30 9.09 -10.22
CA ASP A 53 11.59 9.48 -10.82
C ASP A 53 11.78 11.01 -10.84
N LYS A 54 10.88 11.75 -10.18
CA LYS A 54 11.22 13.08 -9.67
C LYS A 54 12.38 12.88 -8.70
N PRO A 55 13.52 13.59 -8.87
CA PRO A 55 14.63 13.47 -7.94
C PRO A 55 14.09 13.64 -6.53
N THR A 56 14.15 12.57 -5.74
CA THR A 56 13.80 12.63 -4.32
C THR A 56 14.66 13.75 -3.77
N PRO A 57 14.06 14.87 -3.30
CA PRO A 57 14.86 15.92 -2.70
C PRO A 57 15.70 15.25 -1.61
N PRO A 58 16.99 15.62 -1.47
CA PRO A 58 17.83 15.03 -0.45
C PRO A 58 17.07 15.11 0.87
N LEU A 59 16.89 13.95 1.50
CA LEU A 59 16.19 13.90 2.78
C LEU A 59 16.90 14.90 3.70
N PRO A 60 16.15 15.80 4.35
CA PRO A 60 16.77 16.68 5.33
C PRO A 60 17.46 15.83 6.40
N GLU A 61 18.44 16.40 7.11
CA GLU A 61 18.97 15.74 8.30
C GLU A 61 17.83 15.57 9.31
N ILE A 62 17.32 14.34 9.43
CA ILE A 62 16.24 13.99 10.34
C ILE A 62 16.87 13.61 11.68
N ASP A 63 16.62 14.43 12.69
CA ASP A 63 16.85 14.07 14.08
C ASP A 63 15.77 13.08 14.54
N TRP A 64 16.07 11.80 14.36
CA TRP A 64 15.17 10.70 14.71
C TRP A 64 14.84 10.67 16.20
N GLU A 65 15.79 11.04 17.06
CA GLU A 65 15.61 11.01 18.51
C GLU A 65 14.60 12.07 18.95
N LYS A 66 14.74 13.30 18.43
CA LYS A 66 13.79 14.38 18.67
C LYS A 66 12.41 14.09 18.10
N ASN A 67 12.33 13.55 16.88
CA ASN A 67 11.05 13.23 16.24
C ASN A 67 10.32 12.11 17.01
N TRP A 68 11.06 11.07 17.40
CA TRP A 68 10.51 9.96 18.19
C TRP A 68 10.04 10.40 19.57
N ALA A 69 10.82 11.25 20.27
CA ALA A 69 10.43 11.82 21.55
C ALA A 69 9.11 12.61 21.45
N SER A 70 8.91 13.35 20.35
CA SER A 70 7.67 14.10 20.10
C SER A 70 6.45 13.20 19.87
N ILE A 71 6.64 12.05 19.22
CA ILE A 71 5.58 11.05 19.01
C ILE A 71 5.22 10.40 20.34
N VAL A 72 6.22 9.91 21.09
CA VAL A 72 6.01 9.24 22.38
C VAL A 72 5.34 10.18 23.39
N GLY A 73 5.74 11.44 23.45
CA GLY A 73 5.13 12.43 24.34
C GLY A 73 3.66 12.74 24.04
N ARG A 74 3.19 12.46 22.81
CA ARG A 74 1.78 12.66 22.39
C ARG A 74 0.94 11.40 22.50
N LEU A 75 1.53 10.24 22.80
CA LEU A 75 0.76 9.03 23.01
C LEU A 75 -0.09 9.18 24.28
N PRO A 76 -1.39 8.85 24.23
CA PRO A 76 -2.23 8.91 25.41
C PRO A 76 -1.69 7.91 26.43
N LEU A 77 -1.34 8.40 27.61
CA LEU A 77 -1.01 7.53 28.73
C LEU A 77 -2.21 6.61 28.98
N ARG A 78 -1.97 5.30 29.00
CA ARG A 78 -2.99 4.30 29.31
C ARG A 78 -3.60 4.67 30.66
N GLN A 79 -4.83 5.18 30.65
CA GLN A 79 -5.52 5.56 31.87
C GLN A 79 -5.69 4.30 32.72
N LYS A 80 -5.07 4.30 33.91
CA LYS A 80 -5.32 3.24 34.89
C LYS A 80 -6.78 3.34 35.28
N VAL A 81 -7.59 2.37 34.84
CA VAL A 81 -8.96 2.21 35.30
C VAL A 81 -8.90 2.10 36.83
N LYS A 82 -9.45 3.08 37.54
CA LYS A 82 -9.60 2.99 38.99
C LYS A 82 -10.55 1.83 39.25
N THR A 83 -10.06 0.74 39.82
CA THR A 83 -10.89 -0.36 40.31
C THR A 83 -11.80 0.20 41.39
N VAL A 84 -13.03 0.51 41.03
CA VAL A 84 -14.07 0.83 42.00
C VAL A 84 -14.32 -0.46 42.77
N ARG A 85 -13.91 -0.52 44.04
CA ARG A 85 -14.33 -1.60 44.95
C ARG A 85 -15.85 -1.48 45.09
N SER A 86 -16.60 -2.26 44.32
CA SER A 86 -18.02 -2.47 44.55
C SER A 86 -18.16 -3.23 45.88
N PHE A 87 -18.56 -2.52 46.92
CA PHE A 87 -19.01 -3.14 48.16
C PHE A 87 -20.40 -3.71 47.89
N GLN A 88 -20.50 -5.02 47.69
CA GLN A 88 -21.79 -5.70 47.60
C GLN A 88 -22.14 -6.25 49.00
N PRO A 89 -23.13 -5.72 49.72
CA PRO A 89 -23.58 -6.30 50.98
C PRO A 89 -24.28 -7.63 50.72
N ARG A 90 -23.90 -8.65 51.50
CA ARG A 90 -24.15 -10.08 51.29
C ARG A 90 -25.57 -10.55 51.71
N TRP A 91 -26.58 -9.68 51.68
CA TRP A 91 -27.96 -9.96 52.14
C TRP A 91 -29.02 -10.00 51.02
N VAL A 92 -28.62 -10.10 49.75
CA VAL A 92 -29.59 -10.17 48.63
C VAL A 92 -30.16 -11.59 48.40
N TYR A 93 -29.70 -12.60 49.15
CA TYR A 93 -30.40 -13.88 49.24
C TYR A 93 -30.30 -14.43 50.67
N GLY A 94 -31.42 -14.42 51.38
CA GLY A 94 -31.61 -14.94 52.73
C GLY A 94 -33.02 -14.64 53.19
#